data_AF-A0A3D4Z569-F1
#
_entry.id   AF-A0A3D4Z569-F1
#
_cell.length_a   1.000
_cell.length_b   1.000
_cell.length_c   1.000
_cell.angle_alpha   90.00
_cell.angle_beta   90.00
_cell.angle_gamma   90.00
#
_symmetry.space_group_name_H-M   'P 1'
#
loop_
_entity.id
_entity.type
_entity.pdbx_description
1 polymer ?
#
loop_
_entity_poly.entity_id
_entity_poly.type
_entity_poly.pdbx_seq_one_letter_code
_entity_poly.pdbx_strand_id
1 'polypeptide(L)' 'VHVVTVNDYLARRDAAWMGRIYNFLGMSVGVILHGLDDSERRAAYQADITYGTNNEFGFDYLR' A
#
# COMPACT_ATOMS: atom_id res chain seq x y z
N VAL A 1 5.40 -1.33 7.39
CA VAL A 1 6.09 -0.07 6.99
C VAL A 1 5.24 0.65 5.95
N HIS A 2 5.04 1.96 6.05
CA HIS A 2 4.23 2.72 5.09
C HIS A 2 5.13 3.52 4.13
N VAL A 3 5.08 3.17 2.84
CA VAL A 3 5.83 3.86 1.79
C VAL A 3 4.89 4.82 1.08
N VAL A 4 5.16 6.11 1.24
CA VAL A 4 4.32 7.19 0.69
C VAL A 4 4.84 7.59 -0.69
N THR A 5 3.96 7.56 -1.69
CA THR A 5 4.21 8.11 -3.03
C THR A 5 3.33 9.33 -3.30
N VAL A 6 3.63 10.04 -4.40
CA VAL A 6 2.91 11.26 -4.79
C VAL A 6 1.54 10.96 -5.43
N ASN A 7 1.35 9.77 -5.99
CA ASN A 7 0.09 9.36 -6.63
C ASN A 7 -0.07 7.83 -6.69
N ASP A 8 -1.31 7.41 -6.92
CA ASP A 8 -1.72 6.00 -7.02
C ASP A 8 -0.99 5.21 -8.10
N TYR A 9 -0.63 5.86 -9.22
CA TYR A 9 0.12 5.23 -10.29
C TYR A 9 1.51 4.80 -9.79
N LEU A 10 2.24 5.70 -9.13
CA LEU A 10 3.55 5.40 -8.56
C LEU A 10 3.44 4.38 -7.43
N ALA A 11 2.43 4.49 -6.55
CA ALA A 11 2.20 3.51 -5.48
C ALA A 11 2.06 2.09 -6.05
N ARG A 12 1.19 1.93 -7.06
CA ARG A 12 0.94 0.64 -7.71
C ARG A 12 2.16 0.11 -8.46
N ARG A 13 2.82 0.98 -9.23
CA ARG A 13 4.02 0.61 -10.01
C ARG A 13 5.14 0.14 -9.09
N ASP A 14 5.42 0.90 -8.04
CA ASP A 14 6.55 0.64 -7.16
C ASP A 14 6.27 -0.58 -6.27
N ALA A 15 5.02 -0.75 -5.79
CA ALA A 15 4.58 -1.96 -5.11
C ALA A 15 4.73 -3.21 -5.99
N ALA A 16 4.37 -3.14 -7.27
CA ALA A 16 4.53 -4.27 -8.20
C ALA A 16 6.00 -4.55 -8.51
N TRP A 17 6.82 -3.51 -8.71
CA TRP A 17 8.22 -3.67 -9.06
C TRP A 17 9.05 -4.20 -7.88
N MET A 18 8.98 -3.53 -6.73
CA MET A 18 9.71 -3.90 -5.52
C MET A 18 9.10 -5.10 -4.80
N GLY A 19 7.79 -5.32 -4.97
CA GLY A 19 7.10 -6.48 -4.41
C GLY A 19 7.68 -7.81 -4.86
N ARG A 20 8.30 -7.88 -6.04
CA ARG A 20 9.04 -9.07 -6.47
C ARG A 20 10.17 -9.44 -5.50
N ILE A 21 10.89 -8.44 -4.99
CA ILE A 21 12.01 -8.64 -4.05
C ILE A 21 11.47 -8.93 -2.65
N TYR A 22 10.49 -8.14 -2.19
CA TYR A 22 9.89 -8.33 -0.86
C TYR A 22 9.24 -9.71 -0.71
N ASN A 23 8.45 -10.13 -1.70
CA ASN A 23 7.84 -11.45 -1.71
C ASN A 23 8.89 -12.57 -1.78
N PHE A 24 9.98 -12.38 -2.54
CA PHE A 24 11.10 -13.33 -2.57
C PHE A 24 11.77 -13.49 -1.20
N LEU A 25 11.81 -12.43 -0.40
CA LEU A 25 12.32 -12.43 0.98
C LEU A 25 11.28 -12.88 2.01
N GLY A 26 10.08 -13.30 1.59
CA GLY A 26 9.01 -13.79 2.46
C GLY A 26 8.18 -12.68 3.13
N MET A 27 8.31 -11.44 2.69
CA MET A 27 7.50 -10.31 3.16
C MET A 27 6.29 -10.10 2.27
N SER A 28 5.18 -9.68 2.86
CA SER A 28 3.94 -9.32 2.19
C SER A 28 3.90 -7.84 1.82
N VAL A 29 3.27 -7.53 0.68
CA VAL A 29 3.16 -6.16 0.16
C VAL A 29 1.71 -5.82 -0.14
N GLY A 30 1.21 -4.77 0.49
CA GLY A 30 -0.10 -4.18 0.25
C GLY A 30 0.00 -2.85 -0.50
N VAL A 31 -1.08 -2.45 -1.16
CA VAL A 31 -1.20 -1.12 -1.75
C VAL A 31 -2.57 -0.53 -1.42
N ILE A 32 -2.59 0.69 -0.90
CA ILE A 32 -3.80 1.47 -0.68
C ILE A 32 -4.01 2.36 -1.91
N LEU A 33 -5.17 2.18 -2.53
CA LEU A 33 -5.58 2.91 -3.72
C LEU A 33 -6.98 3.47 -3.50
N HIS A 34 -7.33 4.47 -4.30
CA HIS A 34 -8.68 4.99 -4.30
C HIS A 34 -9.70 3.91 -4.69
N GLY A 35 -10.82 3.83 -3.96
CA GLY A 35 -11.92 2.91 -4.24
C GLY A 35 -11.84 1.52 -3.61
N LEU A 36 -10.78 1.21 -2.85
CA LEU A 36 -10.75 -0.01 -2.03
C LEU A 36 -11.79 0.04 -0.91
N ASP A 37 -12.43 -1.10 -0.66
CA ASP A 37 -13.32 -1.26 0.48
C ASP A 37 -12.55 -1.38 1.81
N ASP A 38 -13.25 -1.28 2.94
CA ASP A 38 -12.60 -1.30 4.26
C ASP A 38 -11.91 -2.65 4.55
N SER A 39 -12.38 -3.75 3.95
CA SER A 39 -11.78 -5.08 4.13
C SER A 39 -10.46 -5.22 3.36
N GLU A 40 -10.44 -4.72 2.13
CA GLU A 40 -9.25 -4.66 1.28
C GLU A 40 -8.20 -3.72 1.88
N ARG A 41 -8.61 -2.56 2.37
CA ARG A 41 -7.73 -1.63 3.10
C ARG A 41 -7.11 -2.31 4.32
N ARG A 42 -7.93 -2.98 5.12
CA ARG A 42 -7.45 -3.68 6.32
C ARG A 42 -6.44 -4.76 5.98
N ALA A 43 -6.66 -5.53 4.91
CA ALA A 43 -5.69 -6.50 4.42
C ALA A 43 -4.38 -5.83 3.94
N ALA A 44 -4.47 -4.71 3.24
CA ALA A 44 -3.30 -3.97 2.76
C ALA A 44 -2.46 -3.35 3.89
N TYR A 45 -3.08 -2.89 4.98
CA TYR A 45 -2.38 -2.42 6.18
C TYR A 45 -1.75 -3.55 7.01
N GLN A 46 -2.28 -4.77 6.90
CA GLN A 46 -1.70 -5.95 7.57
C GLN A 46 -0.47 -6.50 6.84
N ALA A 47 -0.18 -6.03 5.64
CA ALA A 47 1.05 -6.37 4.94
C ALA A 47 2.28 -5.80 5.65
N ASP A 48 3.42 -6.47 5.52
CA ASP A 48 4.69 -6.01 6.10
C ASP A 48 5.10 -4.64 5.53
N ILE A 49 4.77 -4.40 4.25
CA ILE A 49 5.02 -3.16 3.53
C ILE A 49 3.73 -2.72 2.84
N THR A 50 3.30 -1.48 3.09
CA THR A 50 2.11 -0.90 2.47
C THR A 50 2.49 0.34 1.68
N TYR A 51 2.18 0.34 0.39
CA TYR A 51 2.32 1.51 -0.48
C TYR A 51 1.02 2.32 -0.51
N GLY A 52 1.10 3.63 -0.62
CA GLY A 52 -0.08 4.48 -0.75
C GLY A 52 0.29 5.94 -0.91
N THR A 53 -0.71 6.80 -1.10
CA THR A 53 -0.51 8.25 -1.15
C THR A 53 -0.68 8.86 0.23
N ASN A 54 -0.12 10.06 0.41
CA ASN A 54 -0.28 10.84 1.63
C ASN A 54 -1.77 11.07 1.98
N ASN A 55 -2.59 11.36 0.97
CA ASN A 55 -4.01 11.62 1.15
C ASN A 55 -4.75 10.37 1.62
N GLU A 56 -4.49 9.21 1.01
CA GLU A 56 -5.17 7.96 1.38
C GLU A 56 -4.83 7.54 2.82
N PHE A 57 -3.55 7.57 3.21
CA PHE A 57 -3.15 7.32 4.60
C PHE A 57 -3.75 8.33 5.57
N GLY A 58 -3.80 9.61 5.19
CA GLY A 58 -4.37 10.68 6.01
C GLY A 58 -5.86 10.51 6.24
N PHE A 59 -6.63 10.19 5.20
CA PHE A 59 -8.07 9.97 5.31
C PHE A 59 -8.40 8.70 6.10
N ASP A 60 -7.64 7.62 5.93
CA ASP A 60 -7.85 6.39 6.70
C ASP A 60 -7.59 6.59 8.19
N TYR A 61 -6.61 7.42 8.55
CA TYR A 61 -6.37 7.74 9.96
C TYR A 61 -7.51 8.56 10.59
N LEU A 62 -8.23 9.35 9.78
CA LEU A 62 -9.32 10.21 10.24
C LEU A 62 -10.69 9.53 10.22
N ARG A 63 -10.82 8.36 9.58
CA ARG A 63 -12.06 7.59 9.48
C ARG A 63 -12.25 6.68 10.69
#